data_AF-D3VM65-F1
#
_entry.id   AF-D3VM65-F1
#
_cell.length_a   1.000
_cell.length_b   1.000
_cell.length_c   1.000
_cell.angle_alpha   90.00
_cell.angle_beta   90.00
_cell.angle_gamma   90.00
#
_symmetry.space_group_name_H-M   'P 1'
#
loop_
_entity.id
_entity.type
_entity.pdbx_description
1 polymer ?
#
loop_
_entity_poly.entity_id
_entity_poly.type
_entity_poly.pdbx_seq_one_letter_code
_entity_poly.pdbx_strand_id
1 'polypeptide(L)'
;MFGVGGFMKQLPPDTPEQSLITQYKGPRLVVKAYAGTGKTTTLVKYAHNNLNSRILYLAYNRAIRDEAREKFPANVDCKTSHQLAYATIGRSYQHKLTGNLRLTDIAQAVNTKNWTFAKVY
;
A
#
# COMPACT_ATOMS: atom_id res chain seq x y z
N MET A 1 28.56 21.15 5.50
CA MET A 1 28.25 20.42 6.75
C MET A 1 26.74 20.50 6.96
N PHE A 2 25.97 19.55 6.42
CA PHE A 2 24.52 19.49 6.59
C PHE A 2 24.19 18.19 7.32
N GLY A 3 23.86 18.32 8.61
CA GLY A 3 23.33 17.22 9.41
C GLY A 3 21.85 17.03 9.12
N VAL A 4 21.51 15.89 8.54
CA VAL A 4 20.16 15.29 8.64
C VAL A 4 20.35 13.82 8.99
N GLY A 5 20.95 13.57 10.15
CA GLY A 5 20.98 12.26 10.79
C GLY A 5 19.70 12.06 11.58
N GLY A 6 18.57 11.82 10.90
CA GLY A 6 17.40 11.27 11.57
C GLY A 6 17.80 9.92 12.15
N PHE A 7 17.68 9.77 13.47
CA PHE A 7 17.95 8.53 14.19
C PHE A 7 17.24 7.34 13.51
N MET A 8 17.95 6.62 12.65
CA MET A 8 17.50 5.32 12.15
C MET A 8 17.44 4.38 13.36
N LYS A 9 16.24 3.98 13.78
CA LYS A 9 16.10 2.77 14.59
C LYS A 9 16.76 1.65 13.80
N GLN A 10 17.89 1.16 14.29
CA GLN A 10 18.61 0.08 13.66
C GLN A 10 17.66 -1.11 13.51
N LEU A 11 17.46 -1.55 12.27
CA LEU A 11 16.64 -2.73 11.99
C LEU A 11 17.30 -3.93 12.71
N PRO A 12 16.51 -4.86 13.29
CA PRO A 12 17.07 -6.02 14.00
C PRO A 12 17.99 -6.82 13.05
N PRO A 13 18.91 -7.67 13.54
CA PRO A 13 19.66 -8.57 12.66
C PRO A 13 18.72 -9.51 11.88
N ASP A 14 19.15 -9.97 10.70
CA ASP A 14 18.42 -11.00 9.94
C ASP A 14 18.61 -12.37 10.59
N THR A 15 17.56 -13.20 10.57
CA THR A 15 17.74 -14.65 10.71
C THR A 15 18.35 -15.22 9.43
N PRO A 16 18.94 -16.43 9.45
CA PRO A 16 19.48 -17.05 8.25
C PRO A 16 18.48 -17.11 7.08
N GLU A 17 17.21 -17.40 7.36
CA GLU A 17 16.14 -17.46 6.36
C GLU A 17 15.78 -16.08 5.82
N GLN A 18 15.78 -15.06 6.67
CA GLN A 18 15.55 -13.67 6.25
C GLN A 18 16.69 -13.16 5.37
N SER A 19 17.93 -13.57 5.67
CA SER A 19 19.11 -13.21 4.89
C SER A 19 19.03 -13.70 3.45
N LEU A 20 18.45 -14.89 3.22
CA LEU A 20 18.23 -15.40 1.85
C LEU A 20 17.27 -14.51 1.05
N ILE A 21 16.32 -13.86 1.73
CA ILE A 21 15.37 -12.93 1.11
C ILE A 21 16.05 -11.58 0.86
N THR A 22 16.74 -11.01 1.87
CA THR A 22 17.33 -9.67 1.80
C THR A 22 18.50 -9.57 0.81
N GLN A 23 19.15 -10.70 0.51
CA GLN A 23 20.24 -10.79 -0.46
C GLN A 23 19.83 -11.32 -1.84
N TYR A 24 18.56 -11.68 -2.04
CA TYR A 24 18.09 -12.26 -3.30
C TYR A 24 18.25 -11.28 -4.48
N LYS A 25 18.82 -11.77 -5.60
CA LYS A 25 19.06 -10.98 -6.83
C LYS A 25 18.38 -11.54 -8.08
N GLY A 26 17.58 -12.60 -7.96
CA GLY A 26 16.91 -13.19 -9.12
C GLY A 26 15.63 -12.45 -9.55
N PRO A 27 14.98 -12.88 -10.63
CA PRO A 27 13.82 -12.20 -11.20
C PRO A 27 12.51 -12.44 -10.45
N ARG A 28 12.40 -13.53 -9.66
CA ARG A 28 11.15 -13.88 -8.96
C ARG A 28 11.40 -14.72 -7.71
N LEU A 29 10.98 -14.19 -6.56
CA LEU A 29 11.00 -14.88 -5.28
C LEU A 29 9.57 -14.98 -4.71
N VAL A 30 9.22 -16.14 -4.18
CA VAL A 30 7.99 -16.34 -3.39
C VAL A 30 8.39 -16.70 -1.97
N VAL A 31 7.94 -15.91 -1.01
CA VAL A 31 8.22 -16.12 0.42
C VAL A 31 6.94 -16.53 1.12
N LYS A 32 6.94 -17.71 1.75
CA LYS A 32 5.88 -18.13 2.67
C LYS A 32 6.28 -17.72 4.08
N ALA A 33 5.44 -16.93 4.73
CA ALA A 33 5.74 -16.42 6.07
C ALA A 33 4.46 -16.31 6.90
N TYR A 34 4.51 -16.81 8.13
CA TYR A 34 3.39 -16.82 9.08
C TYR A 34 3.16 -15.45 9.72
N ALA A 35 2.00 -15.24 10.34
CA ALA A 35 1.73 -14.01 11.08
C ALA A 35 2.83 -13.75 12.12
N GLY A 36 3.24 -12.49 12.29
CA GLY A 36 4.26 -12.10 13.27
C GLY A 36 5.73 -12.39 12.88
N THR A 37 6.03 -13.09 11.79
CA THR A 37 7.42 -13.48 11.45
C THR A 37 8.26 -12.39 10.77
N GLY A 38 7.93 -11.11 10.98
CA GLY A 38 8.76 -10.00 10.49
C GLY A 38 8.72 -9.73 8.98
N LYS A 39 7.71 -10.19 8.23
CA LYS A 39 7.57 -9.99 6.76
C LYS A 39 7.91 -8.58 6.28
N THR A 40 7.24 -7.58 6.86
CA THR A 40 7.44 -6.18 6.48
C THR A 40 8.85 -5.72 6.81
N THR A 41 9.39 -6.09 7.97
CA THR A 41 10.75 -5.77 8.39
C THR A 41 11.79 -6.35 7.43
N THR A 42 11.61 -7.60 6.99
CA THR A 42 12.49 -8.24 5.99
C THR A 42 12.46 -7.49 4.66
N LEU A 43 11.27 -7.09 4.18
CA LEU A 43 11.15 -6.33 2.94
C LEU A 43 11.74 -4.91 3.04
N VAL A 44 11.64 -4.25 4.20
CA VAL A 44 12.29 -2.95 4.44
C VAL A 44 13.80 -3.08 4.34
N LYS A 45 14.40 -4.11 4.97
CA LYS A 45 15.83 -4.39 4.83
C LYS A 45 16.23 -4.69 3.38
N TYR A 46 15.42 -5.49 2.68
CA TYR A 46 15.65 -5.74 1.25
C TYR A 46 15.71 -4.41 0.47
N ALA A 47 14.82 -3.46 0.73
CA ALA A 47 14.86 -2.15 0.08
C ALA A 47 16.13 -1.35 0.42
N HIS A 48 16.59 -1.39 1.69
CA HIS A 48 17.86 -0.78 2.10
C HIS A 48 19.10 -1.40 1.44
N ASN A 49 19.07 -2.70 1.12
CA ASN A 49 20.15 -3.35 0.38
C ASN A 49 20.14 -3.01 -1.12
N ASN A 50 19.10 -2.31 -1.59
CA ASN A 50 18.86 -2.01 -3.01
C ASN A 50 18.46 -0.53 -3.20
N LEU A 51 19.14 0.40 -2.52
CA LEU A 51 18.81 1.85 -2.56
C LEU A 51 18.86 2.46 -3.97
N ASN A 52 19.67 1.90 -4.86
CA ASN A 52 19.78 2.36 -6.25
C ASN A 52 18.66 1.83 -7.16
N SER A 53 17.82 0.92 -6.66
CA SER A 53 16.70 0.36 -7.40
C SER A 53 15.42 1.11 -7.09
N ARG A 54 14.60 1.34 -8.11
CA ARG A 54 13.24 1.85 -7.94
C ARG A 54 12.30 0.68 -7.63
N ILE A 55 11.68 0.71 -6.46
CA ILE A 55 10.89 -0.42 -5.94
C ILE A 55 9.42 0.02 -5.80
N LEU A 56 8.50 -0.89 -6.10
CA LEU A 56 7.05 -0.72 -5.85
C LEU A 56 6.62 -1.73 -4.79
N TYR A 57 6.09 -1.24 -3.67
CA TYR A 57 5.47 -2.06 -2.64
C TYR A 57 3.94 -1.98 -2.76
N LEU A 58 3.30 -3.13 -2.98
CA LEU A 58 1.84 -3.24 -3.07
C LEU A 58 1.25 -3.70 -1.74
N ALA A 59 0.51 -2.80 -1.10
CA ALA A 59 -0.23 -3.06 0.13
C ALA A 59 -1.68 -3.45 -0.16
N TYR A 60 -2.25 -4.31 0.67
CA TYR A 60 -3.65 -4.74 0.56
C TYR A 60 -4.63 -3.59 0.82
N ASN A 61 -4.36 -2.77 1.84
CA ASN A 61 -5.23 -1.67 2.25
C ASN A 61 -4.43 -0.40 2.55
N ARG A 62 -5.17 0.71 2.76
CA ARG A 62 -4.61 2.04 3.01
C ARG A 62 -3.80 2.11 4.31
N ALA A 63 -4.27 1.48 5.39
CA ALA A 63 -3.58 1.50 6.67
C ALA A 63 -2.18 0.85 6.59
N ILE A 64 -2.09 -0.34 5.97
CA ILE A 64 -0.81 -1.04 5.74
C ILE A 64 0.12 -0.21 4.84
N ARG A 65 -0.43 0.44 3.80
CA ARG A 65 0.35 1.34 2.95
C ARG A 65 0.94 2.49 3.75
N ASP A 66 0.16 3.14 4.59
CA ASP A 66 0.61 4.31 5.35
C ASP A 66 1.70 3.92 6.36
N GLU A 67 1.51 2.82 7.08
CA GLU A 67 2.55 2.25 7.94
C GLU A 67 3.82 1.88 7.15
N ALA A 68 3.67 1.32 5.94
CA ALA A 68 4.81 1.00 5.08
C ALA A 68 5.57 2.27 4.65
N ARG A 69 4.88 3.37 4.31
CA ARG A 69 5.53 4.63 3.89
C ARG A 69 6.42 5.23 4.97
N GLU A 70 6.10 5.01 6.25
CA GLU A 70 6.93 5.46 7.36
C GLU A 70 8.18 4.61 7.58
N LYS A 71 8.16 3.34 7.14
CA LYS A 71 9.21 2.35 7.39
C LYS A 71 10.17 2.16 6.21
N PHE A 72 9.68 2.25 4.98
CA PHE A 72 10.48 2.01 3.79
C PHE A 72 11.34 3.23 3.42
N PRO A 73 12.54 3.02 2.82
CA PRO A 73 13.36 4.09 2.28
C PRO A 73 12.71 4.78 1.08
N ALA A 74 13.21 5.98 0.74
CA ALA A 74 12.63 6.85 -0.29
C ALA A 74 12.62 6.26 -1.72
N ASN A 75 13.41 5.23 -2.00
CA ASN A 75 13.42 4.55 -3.29
C ASN A 75 12.23 3.60 -3.51
N VAL A 76 11.35 3.46 -2.51
CA VAL A 76 10.18 2.57 -2.53
C VAL A 76 8.90 3.40 -2.63
N ASP A 77 8.12 3.15 -3.67
CA ASP A 77 6.76 3.68 -3.81
C ASP A 77 5.76 2.68 -3.20
N CYS A 78 5.08 3.05 -2.13
CA CYS A 78 4.08 2.21 -1.46
C CYS A 78 2.67 2.59 -1.95
N LYS A 79 1.98 1.67 -2.61
CA LYS A 79 0.61 1.87 -3.12
C LYS A 79 -0.30 0.71 -2.77
N THR A 80 -1.61 0.95 -2.77
CA THR A 80 -2.57 -0.14 -2.93
C THR A 80 -2.82 -0.43 -4.40
N SER A 81 -3.35 -1.61 -4.72
CA SER A 81 -3.73 -1.97 -6.09
C SER A 81 -4.68 -0.95 -6.72
N HIS A 82 -5.63 -0.43 -5.94
CA HIS A 82 -6.57 0.60 -6.38
C HIS A 82 -5.87 1.92 -6.71
N GLN A 83 -4.90 2.34 -5.90
CA GLN A 83 -4.14 3.56 -6.19
C GLN A 83 -3.24 3.42 -7.43
N LEU A 84 -2.65 2.23 -7.63
CA LEU A 84 -1.90 1.94 -8.82
C LEU A 84 -2.80 1.99 -10.06
N ALA A 85 -3.97 1.34 -10.01
CA ALA A 85 -4.94 1.34 -11.11
C ALA A 85 -5.53 2.74 -11.38
N TYR A 86 -5.79 3.52 -10.33
CA TYR A 86 -6.36 4.87 -10.47
C TYR A 86 -5.43 5.81 -11.25
N ALA A 87 -4.12 5.71 -11.02
CA ALA A 87 -3.12 6.51 -11.75
C ALA A 87 -3.14 6.22 -13.26
N THR A 88 -3.42 4.99 -13.66
CA THR A 88 -3.40 4.57 -15.07
C THR A 88 -4.75 4.74 -15.77
N ILE A 89 -5.85 4.39 -15.10
CA ILE A 89 -7.19 4.27 -15.71
C ILE A 89 -8.21 5.19 -15.02
N GLY A 90 -8.12 5.31 -13.70
CA GLY A 90 -9.13 6.00 -12.90
C GLY A 90 -9.23 7.50 -13.14
N ARG A 91 -8.15 8.16 -13.59
CA ARG A 91 -8.18 9.59 -13.99
C ARG A 91 -9.21 9.86 -15.07
N SER A 92 -9.38 8.95 -16.03
CA SER A 92 -10.40 9.06 -17.09
C SER A 92 -11.83 8.87 -16.58
N TYR A 93 -11.99 8.17 -15.46
CA TYR A 93 -13.27 7.92 -14.79
C TYR A 93 -13.49 8.81 -13.57
N GLN A 94 -12.69 9.87 -13.39
CA GLN A 94 -12.84 10.79 -12.27
C GLN A 94 -14.23 11.45 -12.23
N HIS A 95 -14.84 11.66 -13.41
CA HIS A 95 -16.22 12.15 -13.54
C HIS A 95 -17.29 11.18 -12.98
N LYS A 96 -16.95 9.90 -12.77
CA LYS A 96 -17.81 8.87 -12.18
C LYS A 96 -17.57 8.68 -10.67
N LEU A 97 -16.48 9.23 -10.13
CA LEU A 97 -16.20 9.26 -8.69
C LEU A 97 -16.98 10.44 -8.07
N THR A 98 -18.29 10.43 -8.23
CA THR A 98 -19.17 11.37 -7.53
C THR A 98 -19.23 10.99 -6.06
N GLY A 99 -18.73 11.88 -5.19
CA GLY A 99 -18.85 11.73 -3.72
C GLY A 99 -20.28 11.85 -3.19
N ASN A 100 -21.24 12.19 -4.05
CA ASN A 100 -22.66 12.19 -3.78
C ASN A 100 -23.33 11.25 -4.78
N LEU A 101 -23.62 10.01 -4.37
CA LEU A 101 -24.72 9.27 -4.97
C LEU A 101 -25.95 10.17 -4.87
N ARG A 102 -26.51 10.59 -6.00
CA ARG A 102 -27.73 11.39 -5.95
C ARG A 102 -28.81 10.48 -5.39
N LEU A 103 -29.67 10.99 -4.51
CA LEU A 103 -30.82 10.24 -3.98
C LEU A 103 -31.62 9.55 -5.10
N THR A 104 -31.62 10.14 -6.30
CA THR A 104 -32.23 9.62 -7.52
C THR A 104 -31.59 8.33 -8.02
N ASP A 105 -30.27 8.19 -7.90
CA ASP A 105 -29.52 7.00 -8.34
C ASP A 105 -29.80 5.82 -7.40
N ILE A 106 -29.94 6.11 -6.10
CA ILE A 106 -30.39 5.14 -5.09
C ILE A 106 -31.85 4.76 -5.36
N ALA A 107 -32.75 5.73 -5.51
CA ALA A 107 -34.18 5.49 -5.76
C ALA A 107 -34.45 4.70 -7.05
N GLN A 108 -33.66 4.91 -8.11
CA GLN A 108 -33.74 4.11 -9.34
C GLN A 108 -33.25 2.68 -9.13
N ALA A 109 -32.18 2.46 -8.37
CA ALA A 109 -31.64 1.13 -8.12
C ALA A 109 -32.54 0.26 -7.23
N VAL A 110 -33.28 0.86 -6.28
CA VAL A 110 -34.15 0.11 -5.34
C VAL A 110 -35.59 -0.07 -5.86
N ASN A 111 -35.94 0.46 -7.05
CA ASN A 111 -37.26 0.36 -7.69
C ASN A 111 -38.46 0.51 -6.72
N THR A 112 -38.37 1.42 -5.75
CA THR A 112 -39.47 1.71 -4.82
C THR A 112 -39.65 3.22 -4.68
N LYS A 113 -40.90 3.69 -4.74
CA LYS A 113 -41.28 5.10 -4.56
C LYS A 113 -41.48 5.48 -3.08
N ASN A 114 -40.79 4.79 -2.16
CA ASN A 114 -41.03 4.95 -0.73
C ASN A 114 -39.93 5.82 -0.09
N TRP A 115 -40.22 7.12 0.02
CA TRP A 115 -39.27 8.16 0.44
C TRP A 115 -38.94 8.18 1.93
N THR A 116 -39.58 7.33 2.73
CA THR A 116 -39.44 7.29 4.20
C THR A 116 -38.11 6.68 4.66
N PHE A 117 -37.41 5.94 3.79
CA PHE A 117 -36.09 5.35 4.10
C PHE A 117 -34.92 6.32 3.94
N ALA A 118 -35.11 7.45 3.27
CA ALA A 118 -34.03 8.39 2.96
C ALA A 118 -33.85 9.51 4.01
N LYS A 119 -34.57 9.44 5.15
CA LYS A 119 -34.55 10.49 6.20
C LYS A 119 -33.84 10.07 7.50
N VAL A 120 -33.23 8.90 7.52
CA VAL A 120 -32.40 8.44 8.65
C VAL A 120 -31.09 7.93 8.07
N TYR A 121 -30.24 8.85 7.62
CA TYR A 121 -28.75 8.85 7.65
C TYR A 121 -28.24 10.07 6.91
#